data_AF-A0AAE8N8V3-F1
#
_entry.id   AF-A0AAE8N8V3-F1
#
_cell.length_a   1.000
_cell.length_b   1.000
_cell.length_c   1.000
_cell.angle_alpha   90.00
_cell.angle_beta   90.00
_cell.angle_gamma   90.00
#
_symmetry.space_group_name_H-M   'P 1'
#
loop_
_entity.id
_entity.type
_entity.pdbx_description
1 polymer ?
#
loop_
_entity_poly.entity_id
_entity_poly.type
_entity_poly.pdbx_seq_one_letter_code
_entity_poly.pdbx_strand_id
1 'polypeptide(L)'
;MATELTVQSERAFLKQPHIFQNSKVKVKSGRPGKNGRRWYKDVGLGFRTPKTAIEGNYIDKKCPFTGLVSIRGRILTGTVVSTKMHRTLIIRREYLHFIKKYSRYEKRHKNLAAHVSPAFRVEDGDQVTVGQCRPLSKTSATHSLEPGRAPRVSIAMGWFDIFGSKPAEDPYRTLDPKLRDFLEKESPVKFQPNKSSDEAPKGPSQADPTAEDAQSRVPEKTLYKDGRYADLWKTYKPLEVVEATTKSSHEKLMDVLDGYKERKSLIGKAALENCAFQQEEWRKCMTSGSWSDTLTMCGEQVRKFERCYTMQSRFLRVLGYHAEPGRPQDLEEDIQLHADTLYQRMVAHEAVAAKAREDGRPVPAFEILPPPVVAKVAPRPSEDVEKRWAEQLEKLPEVERPAEEAALRADYYAKKGTADKLRLIKEGEDAERRKRIEEGKATTGDHFWGLFSSGSGSGSKKDSGKAA
;
A
#
# COMPACT_ATOMS: atom_id res chain seq x y z
N MET A 1 6.91 -27.59 21.14
CA MET A 1 6.70 -26.47 22.06
C MET A 1 7.31 -26.82 23.42
N ALA A 2 8.29 -26.06 23.91
CA ALA A 2 8.63 -26.13 25.33
C ALA A 2 7.40 -25.63 26.11
N THR A 3 6.91 -26.43 27.06
CA THR A 3 5.72 -26.13 27.85
C THR A 3 5.89 -24.80 28.58
N GLU A 4 4.85 -23.96 28.58
CA GLU A 4 4.83 -22.77 29.45
C GLU A 4 4.82 -23.26 30.90
N LEU A 5 6.00 -23.25 31.52
CA LEU A 5 6.12 -23.47 32.95
C LEU A 5 5.21 -22.46 33.67
N THR A 6 4.65 -22.87 34.80
CA THR A 6 3.92 -21.96 35.69
C THR A 6 4.73 -20.67 35.89
N VAL A 7 4.03 -19.53 35.99
CA VAL A 7 4.62 -18.17 35.99
C VAL A 7 5.81 -18.06 36.96
N GLN A 8 5.78 -18.86 38.03
CA GLN A 8 6.76 -18.92 39.10
C GLN A 8 7.41 -20.29 39.27
N SER A 9 8.08 -20.77 38.22
CA SER A 9 8.79 -22.05 38.24
C SER A 9 10.28 -21.93 38.64
N GLU A 10 10.84 -20.73 38.61
CA GLU A 10 12.24 -20.48 38.96
C GLU A 10 12.44 -20.28 40.48
N ARG A 11 13.65 -20.59 40.98
CA ARG A 11 14.02 -20.39 42.40
C ARG A 11 13.94 -18.91 42.82
N ALA A 12 14.24 -18.00 41.90
CA ALA A 12 14.19 -16.56 42.15
C ALA A 12 12.79 -16.03 41.83
N PHE A 13 12.30 -15.10 42.66
CA PHE A 13 10.98 -14.53 42.43
C PHE A 13 10.95 -13.67 41.16
N LEU A 14 10.28 -14.13 40.10
CA LEU A 14 10.13 -13.40 38.85
C LEU A 14 9.15 -12.23 39.04
N LYS A 15 9.59 -11.01 38.74
CA LYS A 15 8.77 -9.79 38.68
C LYS A 15 9.33 -8.80 37.68
N GLN A 16 8.50 -7.86 37.22
CA GLN A 16 8.98 -6.70 36.47
C GLN A 16 9.71 -5.74 37.44
N PRO A 17 10.92 -5.27 37.11
CA PRO A 17 11.80 -4.59 38.07
C PRO A 17 11.22 -3.29 38.64
N HIS A 18 10.42 -2.56 37.86
CA HIS A 18 9.85 -1.26 38.24
C HIS A 18 8.36 -1.32 38.61
N ILE A 19 7.81 -2.53 38.76
CA ILE A 19 6.41 -2.73 39.16
C ILE A 19 6.35 -3.12 40.63
N PHE A 20 5.74 -2.25 41.44
CA PHE A 20 5.49 -2.53 42.85
C PHE A 20 4.22 -3.37 43.02
N GLN A 21 4.37 -4.59 43.55
CA GLN A 21 3.30 -5.59 43.65
C GLN A 21 2.55 -5.59 45.00
N ASN A 22 2.85 -4.69 45.93
CA ASN A 22 2.28 -4.73 47.29
C ASN A 22 0.74 -4.63 47.28
N SER A 23 0.06 -5.63 47.84
CA SER A 23 -1.40 -5.76 47.84
C SER A 23 -2.14 -4.74 48.73
N LYS A 24 -1.43 -4.03 49.62
CA LYS A 24 -2.05 -3.09 50.58
C LYS A 24 -2.62 -1.81 49.95
N VAL A 25 -2.21 -1.46 48.73
CA VAL A 25 -2.77 -0.34 47.96
C VAL A 25 -3.73 -0.90 46.92
N LYS A 26 -5.03 -0.88 47.20
CA LYS A 26 -6.08 -1.30 46.24
C LYS A 26 -6.14 -0.31 45.08
N VAL A 27 -5.69 -0.72 43.90
CA VAL A 27 -6.01 -0.01 42.64
C VAL A 27 -7.44 -0.36 42.25
N LYS A 28 -8.20 0.63 41.73
CA LYS A 28 -9.64 0.55 41.43
C LYS A 28 -10.04 -0.51 40.38
N SER A 29 -9.12 -1.29 39.81
CA SER A 29 -9.47 -2.42 38.95
C SER A 29 -8.44 -3.54 39.00
N GLY A 30 -8.89 -4.79 39.09
CA GLY A 30 -8.06 -5.99 39.01
C GLY A 30 -7.87 -6.52 37.58
N ARG A 31 -8.21 -5.74 36.54
CA ARG A 31 -8.08 -6.18 35.14
C ARG A 31 -6.66 -5.89 34.61
N PRO A 32 -5.98 -6.85 33.96
CA PRO A 32 -4.73 -6.57 33.25
C PRO A 32 -5.02 -5.64 32.05
N GLY A 33 -4.23 -4.57 31.89
CA GLY A 33 -4.45 -3.54 30.85
C GLY A 33 -4.32 -2.11 31.37
N LYS A 34 -5.02 -1.15 30.75
CA LYS A 34 -4.95 0.31 31.04
C LYS A 34 -5.09 0.69 32.51
N ASN A 35 -5.66 -0.19 33.34
CA ASN A 35 -5.83 0.00 34.79
C ASN A 35 -5.17 -1.12 35.63
N GLY A 36 -4.31 -1.94 35.03
CA GLY A 36 -3.64 -3.10 35.63
C GLY A 36 -2.17 -2.85 35.97
N ARG A 37 -1.61 -3.63 36.90
CA ARG A 37 -0.22 -3.53 37.41
C ARG A 37 0.87 -4.02 36.43
N ARG A 38 0.59 -4.20 35.14
CA ARG A 38 1.54 -4.76 34.17
C ARG A 38 2.10 -3.65 33.29
N TRP A 39 3.43 -3.52 33.26
CA TRP A 39 4.10 -2.57 32.37
C TRP A 39 4.28 -3.19 30.98
N TYR A 40 3.94 -2.41 29.96
CA TYR A 40 4.22 -2.70 28.56
C TYR A 40 4.60 -1.38 27.87
N LYS A 41 5.28 -1.48 26.73
CA LYS A 41 5.66 -0.34 25.90
C LYS A 41 5.37 -0.61 24.44
N ASP A 42 5.24 0.49 23.70
CA ASP A 42 5.32 0.45 22.24
C ASP A 42 6.79 0.20 21.82
N VAL A 43 6.97 -0.66 20.84
CA VAL A 43 8.30 -1.06 20.32
C VAL A 43 8.73 -0.12 19.19
N GLY A 44 7.81 0.63 18.60
CA GLY A 44 8.06 1.51 17.46
C GLY A 44 8.12 0.73 16.13
N LEU A 45 8.55 1.41 15.06
CA LEU A 45 8.66 0.85 13.70
C LEU A 45 7.33 0.31 13.12
N GLY A 46 6.18 0.77 13.66
CA GLY A 46 4.84 0.39 13.20
C GLY A 46 4.34 -0.97 13.70
N PHE A 47 5.10 -1.69 14.53
CA PHE A 47 4.66 -2.98 15.08
C PHE A 47 3.65 -2.78 16.21
N ARG A 48 2.48 -3.41 16.08
CA ARG A 48 1.44 -3.35 17.12
C ARG A 48 1.78 -4.27 18.29
N THR A 49 1.55 -3.77 19.51
CA THR A 49 1.73 -4.59 20.72
C THR A 49 0.66 -5.69 20.77
N PRO A 50 1.05 -6.97 20.91
CA PRO A 50 0.09 -8.06 20.90
C PRO A 50 -0.75 -8.06 22.18
N LYS A 51 -2.04 -8.42 22.08
CA LYS A 51 -2.96 -8.49 23.24
C LYS A 51 -2.43 -9.44 24.32
N THR A 52 -1.80 -10.54 23.90
CA THR A 52 -1.16 -11.52 24.79
C THR A 52 -0.04 -10.90 25.63
N ALA A 53 0.64 -9.85 25.17
CA ALA A 53 1.62 -9.12 25.97
C ALA A 53 0.97 -8.20 27.02
N ILE A 54 -0.17 -7.60 26.70
CA ILE A 54 -0.91 -6.68 27.58
C ILE A 54 -1.66 -7.45 28.67
N GLU A 55 -2.36 -8.52 28.30
CA GLU A 55 -3.25 -9.29 29.18
C GLU A 55 -2.56 -10.50 29.82
N GLY A 56 -1.44 -10.95 29.25
CA GLY A 56 -0.75 -12.15 29.70
C GLY A 56 -0.03 -12.00 31.04
N ASN A 57 0.11 -13.12 31.75
CA ASN A 57 0.74 -13.17 33.08
C ASN A 57 2.21 -13.65 33.06
N TYR A 58 2.81 -13.84 31.88
CA TYR A 58 4.20 -14.28 31.76
C TYR A 58 5.19 -13.19 32.18
N ILE A 59 6.37 -13.60 32.64
CA ILE A 59 7.47 -12.69 33.01
C ILE A 59 8.68 -13.03 32.16
N ASP A 60 9.08 -12.08 31.31
CA ASP A 60 10.24 -12.19 30.45
C ASP A 60 11.01 -10.87 30.36
N LYS A 61 12.22 -10.84 30.92
CA LYS A 61 13.10 -9.67 30.90
C LYS A 61 13.60 -9.35 29.49
N LYS A 62 13.64 -10.36 28.61
CA LYS A 62 14.11 -10.27 27.23
C LYS A 62 12.99 -9.90 26.25
N CYS A 63 11.73 -9.86 26.65
CA CYS A 63 10.63 -9.49 25.77
C CYS A 63 10.77 -8.03 25.28
N PRO A 64 10.57 -7.74 23.97
CA PRO A 64 10.61 -6.36 23.48
C PRO A 64 9.42 -5.50 23.95
N PHE A 65 8.27 -6.11 24.27
CA PHE A 65 7.05 -5.40 24.67
C PHE A 65 6.95 -5.14 26.17
N THR A 66 7.19 -6.16 27.00
CA THR A 66 7.02 -6.09 28.47
C THR A 66 8.34 -6.11 29.23
N GLY A 67 9.46 -6.14 28.49
CA GLY A 67 10.82 -6.18 29.02
C GLY A 67 11.66 -4.95 28.66
N LEU A 68 12.92 -4.99 29.06
CA LEU A 68 13.83 -3.84 28.96
C LEU A 68 14.53 -3.74 27.59
N VAL A 69 14.29 -4.69 26.68
CA VAL A 69 14.99 -4.72 25.39
C VAL A 69 14.37 -3.73 24.42
N SER A 70 15.20 -2.93 23.75
CA SER A 70 14.80 -2.09 22.63
C SER A 70 15.25 -2.72 21.31
N ILE A 71 14.41 -2.59 20.30
CA ILE A 71 14.69 -3.06 18.94
C ILE A 71 15.25 -1.89 18.13
N ARG A 72 16.29 -2.15 17.35
CA ARG A 72 17.00 -1.16 16.54
C ARG A 72 17.76 -1.83 15.40
N GLY A 73 17.99 -1.11 14.31
CA GLY A 73 18.80 -1.58 13.20
C GLY A 73 18.02 -2.48 12.25
N ARG A 74 18.60 -3.62 11.87
CA ARG A 74 18.05 -4.47 10.80
C ARG A 74 16.82 -5.23 11.26
N ILE A 75 15.77 -5.22 10.43
CA ILE A 75 14.62 -6.11 10.53
C ILE A 75 14.78 -7.18 9.45
N LEU A 76 14.68 -8.45 9.83
CA LEU A 76 14.88 -9.60 8.98
C LEU A 76 13.64 -10.49 9.01
N THR A 77 13.32 -11.12 7.89
CA THR A 77 12.32 -12.17 7.81
C THR A 77 12.99 -13.51 7.54
N GLY A 78 12.40 -14.59 8.02
CA GLY A 78 12.83 -15.94 7.68
C GLY A 78 11.89 -17.00 8.23
N THR A 79 12.15 -18.25 7.89
CA THR A 79 11.33 -19.39 8.31
C THR A 79 11.89 -20.01 9.58
N VAL A 80 11.00 -20.41 10.48
CA VAL A 80 11.39 -21.06 11.73
C VAL A 80 11.75 -22.51 11.44
N VAL A 81 12.99 -22.89 11.75
CA VAL A 81 13.47 -24.27 11.54
C VAL A 81 13.38 -25.09 12.82
N SER A 82 13.55 -24.46 13.97
CA SER A 82 13.49 -25.18 15.23
C SER A 82 13.04 -24.31 16.40
N THR A 83 12.05 -24.83 17.12
CA THR A 83 11.50 -24.31 18.38
C THR A 83 11.89 -25.15 19.60
N LYS A 84 12.93 -25.98 19.49
CA LYS A 84 13.36 -26.90 20.57
C LYS A 84 13.92 -26.19 21.81
N MET A 85 14.49 -25.00 21.64
CA MET A 85 15.07 -24.23 22.75
C MET A 85 13.99 -23.47 23.53
N HIS A 86 14.17 -23.34 24.84
CA HIS A 86 13.23 -22.58 25.67
C HIS A 86 13.33 -21.07 25.37
N ARG A 87 12.21 -20.47 24.94
CA ARG A 87 12.07 -19.02 24.60
C ARG A 87 13.07 -18.51 23.56
N THR A 88 13.65 -19.38 22.75
CA THR A 88 14.54 -19.01 21.64
C THR A 88 14.22 -19.93 20.47
N LEU A 89 14.18 -19.39 19.26
CA LEU A 89 13.99 -20.15 18.03
C LEU A 89 15.17 -19.96 17.09
N ILE A 90 15.33 -20.90 16.17
CA ILE A 90 16.30 -20.81 15.08
C ILE A 90 15.55 -20.49 13.79
N ILE A 91 15.89 -19.36 13.19
CA ILE A 91 15.38 -18.95 11.88
C ILE A 91 16.39 -19.29 10.81
N ARG A 92 15.90 -19.77 9.67
CA ARG A 92 16.67 -19.91 8.45
C ARG A 92 16.23 -18.87 7.44
N ARG A 93 17.21 -18.15 6.91
CA ARG A 93 17.02 -17.23 5.80
C ARG A 93 17.72 -17.81 4.57
N GLU A 94 16.91 -18.20 3.59
CA GLU A 94 17.38 -18.66 2.30
C GLU A 94 17.59 -17.44 1.39
N TYR A 95 18.70 -17.43 0.65
CA TYR A 95 19.00 -16.38 -0.32
C TYR A 95 19.79 -16.97 -1.48
N LEU A 96 19.62 -16.35 -2.64
CA LEU A 96 20.35 -16.69 -3.85
C LEU A 96 21.63 -15.86 -3.89
N HIS A 97 22.78 -16.52 -3.87
CA HIS A 97 24.07 -15.86 -4.03
C HIS A 97 24.46 -15.89 -5.52
N PHE A 98 24.76 -14.74 -6.09
CA PHE A 98 25.09 -14.62 -7.51
C PHE A 98 26.59 -14.88 -7.74
N ILE A 99 26.92 -15.87 -8.58
CA ILE A 99 28.30 -16.18 -8.95
C ILE A 99 28.63 -15.47 -10.26
N LYS A 100 29.36 -14.34 -10.15
CA LYS A 100 29.70 -13.47 -11.29
C LYS A 100 30.36 -14.22 -12.46
N LYS A 101 31.24 -15.19 -12.18
CA LYS A 101 31.95 -15.97 -13.22
C LYS A 101 31.00 -16.77 -14.12
N TYR A 102 29.93 -17.31 -13.57
CA TYR A 102 29.03 -18.22 -14.28
C TYR A 102 27.67 -17.58 -14.61
N SER A 103 27.45 -16.32 -14.21
CA SER A 103 26.17 -15.62 -14.31
C SER A 103 24.98 -16.45 -13.83
N ARG A 104 25.19 -17.23 -12.76
CA ARG A 104 24.20 -18.16 -12.17
C ARG A 104 24.05 -17.88 -10.68
N TYR A 105 22.91 -18.27 -10.13
CA TYR A 105 22.62 -18.18 -8.71
C TYR A 105 22.81 -19.55 -8.03
N GLU A 106 23.42 -19.55 -6.85
CA GLU A 106 23.46 -20.70 -5.95
C GLU A 106 22.57 -20.46 -4.73
N LYS A 107 21.86 -21.49 -4.28
CA LYS A 107 21.04 -21.41 -3.06
C LYS A 107 21.96 -21.48 -1.84
N ARG A 108 21.98 -20.41 -1.03
CA ARG A 108 22.64 -20.38 0.28
C ARG A 108 21.61 -20.14 1.37
N HIS A 109 21.95 -20.50 2.60
CA HIS A 109 21.14 -20.18 3.76
C HIS A 109 22.02 -19.74 4.92
N LYS A 110 21.44 -18.98 5.85
CA LYS A 110 22.05 -18.65 7.14
C LYS A 110 21.03 -18.90 8.25
N ASN A 111 21.51 -19.52 9.32
CA ASN A 111 20.72 -19.75 10.53
C ASN A 111 21.01 -18.64 11.54
N LEU A 112 19.96 -18.11 12.16
CA LEU A 112 20.02 -17.02 13.13
C LEU A 112 19.21 -17.43 14.37
N ALA A 113 19.80 -17.24 15.55
CA ALA A 113 19.11 -17.48 16.81
C ALA A 113 18.34 -16.22 17.25
N ALA A 114 17.01 -16.33 17.36
CA ALA A 114 16.15 -15.23 17.77
C ALA A 114 15.42 -15.57 19.07
N HIS A 115 15.41 -14.62 20.02
CA HIS A 115 14.65 -14.78 21.25
C HIS A 115 13.16 -14.57 20.98
N VAL A 116 12.33 -15.43 21.56
CA VAL A 116 10.87 -15.45 21.38
C VAL A 116 10.19 -15.07 22.67
N SER A 117 9.39 -14.01 22.60
CA SER A 117 8.51 -13.65 23.71
C SER A 117 7.42 -14.72 23.87
N PRO A 118 7.08 -15.14 25.11
CA PRO A 118 5.93 -16.03 25.36
C PRO A 118 4.59 -15.48 24.86
N ALA A 119 4.52 -14.18 24.52
CA ALA A 119 3.36 -13.60 23.84
C ALA A 119 3.02 -14.26 22.50
N PHE A 120 4.00 -14.92 21.85
CA PHE A 120 3.83 -15.55 20.56
C PHE A 120 3.88 -17.07 20.68
N ARG A 121 2.91 -17.74 20.04
CA ARG A 121 2.92 -19.18 19.82
C ARG A 121 3.42 -19.38 18.39
N VAL A 122 4.62 -19.94 18.27
CA VAL A 122 5.32 -20.11 16.98
C VAL A 122 5.64 -21.59 16.80
N GLU A 123 5.39 -22.11 15.61
CA GLU A 123 5.66 -23.48 15.22
C GLU A 123 6.79 -23.55 14.18
N ASP A 124 7.36 -24.76 14.01
CA ASP A 124 8.36 -24.99 12.97
C ASP A 124 7.68 -24.84 11.59
N GLY A 125 8.27 -24.06 10.69
CA GLY A 125 7.72 -23.73 9.37
C GLY A 125 7.04 -22.36 9.28
N ASP A 126 6.72 -21.70 10.40
CA ASP A 126 6.14 -20.37 10.37
C ASP A 126 7.13 -19.33 9.81
N GLN A 127 6.62 -18.35 9.07
CA GLN A 127 7.42 -17.20 8.64
C GLN A 127 7.40 -16.16 9.76
N VAL A 128 8.57 -15.67 10.18
CA VAL A 128 8.67 -14.74 11.31
C VAL A 128 9.48 -13.51 10.93
N THR A 129 9.01 -12.35 11.39
CA THR A 129 9.74 -11.08 11.31
C THR A 129 10.51 -10.88 12.61
N VAL A 130 11.79 -10.53 12.48
CA VAL A 130 12.74 -10.42 13.58
C VAL A 130 13.47 -9.09 13.55
N GLY A 131 13.51 -8.39 14.67
CA GLY A 131 14.25 -7.15 14.85
C GLY A 131 15.60 -7.37 15.52
N GLN A 132 16.62 -6.66 15.07
CA GLN A 132 17.91 -6.58 15.75
C GLN A 132 17.78 -5.86 17.10
N CYS A 133 18.58 -6.28 18.08
CA CYS A 133 18.62 -5.70 19.42
C CYS A 133 20.04 -5.72 19.98
N ARG A 134 20.20 -5.31 21.25
CA ARG A 134 21.47 -5.53 21.96
C ARG A 134 21.71 -7.05 22.15
N PRO A 135 22.96 -7.53 22.20
CA PRO A 135 23.23 -8.93 22.51
C PRO A 135 22.55 -9.37 23.81
N LEU A 136 21.79 -10.48 23.76
CA LEU A 136 21.07 -11.04 24.92
C LEU A 136 21.70 -12.32 25.45
N SER A 137 22.38 -13.03 24.55
CA SER A 137 23.14 -14.24 24.83
C SER A 137 24.34 -14.28 23.88
N LYS A 138 25.15 -15.34 23.98
CA LYS A 138 26.30 -15.55 23.11
C LYS A 138 25.93 -15.56 21.62
N THR A 139 24.76 -16.11 21.27
CA THR A 139 24.34 -16.32 19.88
C THR A 139 23.10 -15.52 19.47
N SER A 140 22.31 -15.03 20.42
CA SER A 140 21.11 -14.24 20.13
C SER A 140 21.35 -12.73 20.27
N ALA A 141 21.32 -12.06 19.13
CA ALA A 141 21.32 -10.59 19.00
C ALA A 141 20.02 -10.06 18.37
N THR A 142 19.01 -10.92 18.21
CA THR A 142 17.80 -10.65 17.45
C THR A 142 16.54 -11.17 18.16
N HIS A 143 15.38 -10.53 17.94
CA HIS A 143 14.10 -10.78 18.60
C HIS A 143 12.95 -10.98 17.63
N SER A 144 12.08 -11.97 17.86
CA SER A 144 10.83 -12.13 17.09
C SER A 144 9.84 -11.01 17.41
N LEU A 145 9.39 -10.33 16.36
CA LEU A 145 8.46 -9.20 16.42
C LEU A 145 7.04 -9.60 16.05
N GLU A 146 6.89 -10.44 15.04
CA GLU A 146 5.58 -10.84 14.52
C GLU A 146 5.67 -12.21 13.84
N PRO A 147 4.74 -13.13 14.13
CA PRO A 147 4.52 -14.29 13.28
C PRO A 147 3.81 -13.83 12.00
N GLY A 148 4.51 -13.90 10.88
CA GLY A 148 3.91 -13.79 9.55
C GLY A 148 2.93 -14.95 9.38
N ARG A 149 1.66 -14.63 9.17
CA ARG A 149 0.65 -15.65 8.87
C ARG A 149 0.99 -16.21 7.49
N ALA A 150 1.66 -17.36 7.45
CA ALA A 150 1.65 -18.17 6.24
C ALA A 150 0.17 -18.42 5.88
N PRO A 151 -0.23 -18.39 4.60
CA PRO A 151 -1.52 -18.91 4.21
C PRO A 151 -1.49 -20.41 4.54
N ARG A 152 -1.95 -20.77 5.74
CA ARG A 152 -2.38 -22.14 6.00
C ARG A 152 -3.55 -22.33 5.04
N VAL A 153 -3.31 -23.02 3.93
CA VAL A 153 -4.36 -23.66 3.15
C VAL A 153 -4.90 -24.77 4.05
N SER A 154 -5.68 -24.38 5.05
CA SER A 154 -6.43 -25.29 5.89
C SER A 154 -7.68 -25.63 5.10
N ILE A 155 -7.63 -26.76 4.38
CA ILE A 155 -8.83 -27.48 3.98
C ILE A 155 -9.46 -27.94 5.30
N ALA A 156 -10.46 -27.19 5.76
CA ALA A 156 -11.25 -27.55 6.92
C ALA A 156 -12.35 -28.51 6.46
N MET A 157 -12.21 -29.79 6.81
CA MET A 157 -13.34 -30.63 7.23
C MET A 157 -12.99 -31.01 8.67
N GLY A 158 -13.74 -30.64 9.69
CA GLY A 158 -15.17 -30.88 9.82
C GLY A 158 -15.33 -32.05 10.79
N TRP A 159 -15.28 -31.74 12.09
CA TRP A 159 -15.93 -32.47 13.19
C TRP A 159 -15.84 -34.01 13.14
N PHE A 160 -14.83 -34.62 13.76
CA PHE A 160 -14.88 -35.87 14.56
C PHE A 160 -13.46 -36.29 14.91
N ASP A 161 -13.01 -36.03 16.14
CA ASP A 161 -11.82 -36.68 16.72
C ASP A 161 -11.99 -36.79 18.24
N ILE A 162 -12.61 -37.90 18.65
CA ILE A 162 -12.53 -38.46 20.00
C ILE A 162 -11.99 -39.89 19.81
N PHE A 163 -10.78 -40.12 20.36
CA PHE A 163 -9.98 -41.35 20.44
C PHE A 163 -9.17 -41.84 19.22
N GLY A 164 -7.84 -41.73 19.34
CA GLY A 164 -6.95 -42.88 19.08
C GLY A 164 -6.02 -42.80 17.88
N SER A 165 -4.77 -42.38 18.11
CA SER A 165 -3.68 -42.40 17.14
C SER A 165 -3.30 -43.81 16.67
N LYS A 166 -3.12 -43.99 15.35
CA LYS A 166 -2.30 -45.03 14.69
C LYS A 166 -1.51 -44.43 13.51
N PRO A 167 -0.37 -45.02 13.11
CA PRO A 167 0.69 -44.32 12.36
C PRO A 167 0.42 -44.24 10.85
N ALA A 168 1.15 -43.33 10.22
CA ALA A 168 1.03 -42.88 8.83
C ALA A 168 0.90 -44.01 7.79
N GLU A 169 -0.25 -44.06 7.13
CA GLU A 169 -0.43 -44.71 5.84
C GLU A 169 -0.38 -43.68 4.72
N ASP A 170 0.28 -44.03 3.62
CA ASP A 170 0.40 -43.16 2.44
C ASP A 170 -0.99 -42.78 1.91
N PRO A 171 -1.28 -41.48 1.69
CA PRO A 171 -2.59 -40.96 1.30
C PRO A 171 -3.05 -41.43 -0.09
N TYR A 172 -2.18 -42.08 -0.85
CA TYR A 172 -2.54 -42.77 -2.09
C TYR A 172 -3.44 -43.97 -1.82
N ARG A 173 -3.21 -44.64 -0.67
CA ARG A 173 -4.04 -45.59 0.11
C ARG A 173 -5.54 -45.63 -0.12
N THR A 174 -6.10 -44.46 0.12
CA THR A 174 -7.48 -44.21 0.57
C THR A 174 -8.35 -43.60 -0.52
N LEU A 175 -7.82 -43.44 -1.73
CA LEU A 175 -8.57 -42.99 -2.88
C LEU A 175 -9.46 -44.11 -3.43
N ASP A 176 -10.68 -43.74 -3.83
CA ASP A 176 -11.62 -44.63 -4.52
C ASP A 176 -10.94 -45.30 -5.72
N PRO A 177 -11.14 -46.60 -5.94
CA PRO A 177 -10.44 -47.36 -6.99
C PRO A 177 -10.64 -46.75 -8.38
N LYS A 178 -11.83 -46.19 -8.67
CA LYS A 178 -12.10 -45.49 -9.93
C LYS A 178 -11.31 -44.19 -10.09
N LEU A 179 -11.04 -43.48 -9.00
CA LEU A 179 -10.28 -42.24 -9.01
C LEU A 179 -8.78 -42.51 -9.16
N ARG A 180 -8.30 -43.62 -8.59
CA ARG A 180 -6.94 -44.14 -8.83
C ARG A 180 -6.71 -44.50 -10.29
N ASP A 181 -7.62 -45.28 -10.86
CA ASP A 181 -7.52 -45.69 -12.26
C ASP A 181 -7.57 -44.47 -13.19
N PHE A 182 -8.34 -43.45 -12.82
CA PHE A 182 -8.39 -42.18 -13.54
C PHE A 182 -7.08 -41.39 -13.43
N LEU A 183 -6.52 -41.22 -12.22
CA LEU A 183 -5.26 -40.52 -12.01
C LEU A 183 -4.07 -41.24 -12.66
N GLU A 184 -4.05 -42.58 -12.62
CA GLU A 184 -3.02 -43.37 -13.32
C GLU A 184 -3.15 -43.26 -14.85
N LYS A 185 -4.37 -43.13 -15.36
CA LYS A 185 -4.67 -42.97 -16.79
C LYS A 185 -4.41 -41.55 -17.32
N GLU A 186 -4.55 -40.54 -16.46
CA GLU A 186 -4.34 -39.14 -16.82
C GLU A 186 -2.95 -38.59 -16.46
N SER A 187 -2.17 -39.26 -15.61
CA SER A 187 -0.82 -38.80 -15.28
C SER A 187 0.14 -38.97 -16.48
N PRO A 188 0.66 -37.88 -17.09
CA PRO A 188 1.39 -37.99 -18.36
C PRO A 188 2.86 -38.41 -18.22
N VAL A 189 3.35 -38.73 -17.03
CA VAL A 189 4.79 -38.98 -16.81
C VAL A 189 5.00 -40.02 -15.72
N LYS A 190 5.34 -41.26 -16.11
CA LYS A 190 5.99 -42.21 -15.20
C LYS A 190 7.44 -41.76 -15.00
N PHE A 191 7.73 -41.16 -13.85
CA PHE A 191 9.09 -40.81 -13.47
C PHE A 191 9.87 -42.10 -13.16
N GLN A 192 10.73 -42.54 -14.09
CA GLN A 192 11.73 -43.57 -13.80
C GLN A 192 13.01 -42.88 -13.30
N PRO A 193 13.46 -43.12 -12.06
CA PRO A 193 14.75 -42.62 -11.63
C PRO A 193 15.87 -43.44 -12.30
N ASN A 194 16.65 -42.76 -13.13
CA ASN A 194 17.97 -43.14 -13.67
C ASN A 194 18.07 -44.47 -14.43
N LYS A 195 18.00 -44.35 -15.77
CA LYS A 195 18.97 -45.01 -16.67
C LYS A 195 19.36 -44.03 -17.78
N SER A 196 20.66 -43.81 -17.90
CA SER A 196 21.32 -43.09 -18.99
C SER A 196 21.14 -43.82 -20.32
N SER A 197 20.66 -43.11 -21.34
CA SER A 197 20.89 -43.46 -22.74
C SER A 197 20.72 -42.19 -23.58
N ASP A 198 21.81 -41.81 -24.24
CA ASP A 198 21.85 -40.90 -25.37
C ASP A 198 20.84 -41.33 -26.44
N GLU A 199 19.96 -40.43 -26.87
CA GLU A 199 19.59 -40.26 -28.28
C GLU A 199 18.69 -39.04 -28.48
N ALA A 200 19.05 -38.22 -29.47
CA ALA A 200 18.32 -37.03 -29.88
C ALA A 200 17.13 -37.39 -30.80
N PRO A 201 16.02 -36.63 -30.77
CA PRO A 201 15.09 -36.61 -31.88
C PRO A 201 15.15 -35.29 -32.67
N LYS A 202 15.18 -35.48 -33.99
CA LYS A 202 15.01 -34.49 -35.05
C LYS A 202 13.65 -33.79 -34.93
N GLY A 203 13.65 -32.46 -35.08
CA GLY A 203 12.41 -31.68 -35.21
C GLY A 203 11.87 -31.70 -36.64
N PRO A 204 10.54 -31.57 -36.84
CA PRO A 204 9.99 -31.24 -38.14
C PRO A 204 9.90 -29.71 -38.31
N SER A 205 10.38 -29.27 -39.47
CA SER A 205 10.21 -27.91 -40.01
C SER A 205 8.75 -27.70 -40.40
N GLN A 206 8.11 -26.63 -39.92
CA GLN A 206 6.93 -26.06 -40.56
C GLN A 206 6.95 -24.52 -40.52
N ALA A 207 7.03 -23.96 -41.73
CA ALA A 207 6.53 -22.69 -42.27
C ALA A 207 6.44 -21.44 -41.37
N ASP A 208 7.21 -20.43 -41.80
CA ASP A 208 7.08 -19.01 -41.43
C ASP A 208 5.72 -18.42 -41.83
N PRO A 209 5.16 -17.50 -41.01
CA PRO A 209 4.47 -16.33 -41.51
C PRO A 209 5.41 -15.12 -41.54
N THR A 210 5.25 -14.31 -42.57
CA THR A 210 5.95 -13.06 -42.90
C THR A 210 6.21 -12.13 -41.70
N ALA A 211 7.45 -11.62 -41.65
CA ALA A 211 8.07 -10.89 -40.54
C ALA A 211 7.46 -9.51 -40.18
N GLU A 212 6.51 -8.99 -40.96
CA GLU A 212 5.94 -7.66 -40.73
C GLU A 212 4.75 -7.66 -39.76
N ASP A 213 4.02 -8.78 -39.61
CA ASP A 213 2.86 -8.88 -38.70
C ASP A 213 3.23 -9.30 -37.25
N ALA A 214 4.46 -9.76 -37.02
CA ALA A 214 4.91 -10.27 -35.73
C ALA A 214 5.36 -9.18 -34.75
N GLN A 215 5.81 -8.02 -35.25
CA GLN A 215 6.35 -6.94 -34.42
C GLN A 215 5.26 -6.21 -33.60
N SER A 216 4.00 -6.25 -34.04
CA SER A 216 2.88 -5.58 -33.36
C SER A 216 2.27 -6.39 -32.20
N ARG A 217 2.64 -7.67 -32.05
CA ARG A 217 2.04 -8.61 -31.07
C ARG A 217 2.87 -8.85 -29.83
N VAL A 218 4.13 -8.41 -29.82
CA VAL A 218 5.05 -8.64 -28.69
C VAL A 218 5.16 -7.35 -27.87
N PRO A 219 4.98 -7.38 -26.54
CA PRO A 219 5.09 -6.18 -25.72
C PRO A 219 6.46 -5.51 -25.85
N GLU A 220 6.49 -4.17 -25.83
CA GLU A 220 7.74 -3.39 -25.96
C GLU A 220 8.79 -3.73 -24.89
N LYS A 221 8.34 -4.18 -23.72
CA LYS A 221 9.19 -4.55 -22.57
C LYS A 221 9.86 -5.93 -22.71
N THR A 222 9.62 -6.65 -23.80
CA THR A 222 10.23 -7.97 -24.00
C THR A 222 11.69 -7.85 -24.46
N LEU A 223 12.53 -8.71 -23.90
CA LEU A 223 13.96 -8.76 -24.25
C LEU A 223 14.20 -9.25 -25.69
N TYR A 224 13.27 -10.04 -26.24
CA TYR A 224 13.37 -10.64 -27.57
C TYR A 224 12.26 -10.09 -28.47
N LYS A 225 12.63 -9.16 -29.36
CA LYS A 225 11.71 -8.52 -30.31
C LYS A 225 11.41 -9.37 -31.55
N ASP A 226 12.16 -10.44 -31.76
CA ASP A 226 12.14 -11.29 -32.97
C ASP A 226 10.86 -12.15 -33.13
N GLY A 227 9.81 -11.94 -32.32
CA GLY A 227 8.56 -12.71 -32.43
C GLY A 227 8.63 -14.17 -31.97
N ARG A 228 9.82 -14.73 -31.68
CA ARG A 228 10.04 -16.14 -31.28
C ARG A 228 9.20 -16.63 -30.10
N TYR A 229 8.78 -15.73 -29.21
CA TYR A 229 7.96 -16.05 -28.04
C TYR A 229 6.55 -15.45 -28.11
N ALA A 230 6.11 -14.98 -29.29
CA ALA A 230 4.80 -14.35 -29.46
C ALA A 230 3.65 -15.25 -28.97
N ASP A 231 3.78 -16.57 -29.10
CA ASP A 231 2.78 -17.54 -28.64
C ASP A 231 2.56 -17.52 -27.13
N LEU A 232 3.62 -17.24 -26.33
CA LEU A 232 3.51 -17.12 -24.88
C LEU A 232 2.76 -15.84 -24.47
N TRP A 233 2.81 -14.81 -25.32
CA TRP A 233 2.13 -13.54 -25.09
C TRP A 233 0.67 -13.56 -25.53
N LYS A 234 0.25 -14.49 -26.41
CA LYS A 234 -1.14 -14.63 -26.86
C LYS A 234 -2.13 -14.86 -25.70
N THR A 235 -1.72 -15.56 -24.66
CA THR A 235 -2.56 -15.88 -23.49
C THR A 235 -2.11 -15.15 -22.22
N TYR A 236 -1.01 -14.40 -22.26
CA TYR A 236 -0.50 -13.69 -21.10
C TYR A 236 -1.43 -12.54 -20.71
N LYS A 237 -1.86 -12.56 -19.44
CA LYS A 237 -2.53 -11.42 -18.81
C LYS A 237 -1.58 -10.84 -17.76
N PRO A 238 -1.30 -9.54 -17.79
CA PRO A 238 -0.50 -8.92 -16.75
C PRO A 238 -1.18 -9.10 -15.40
N LEU A 239 -0.37 -9.24 -14.35
CA LEU A 239 -0.86 -9.43 -12.98
C LEU A 239 -1.86 -8.34 -12.60
N GLU A 240 -1.61 -7.09 -12.96
CA GLU A 240 -2.50 -5.95 -12.71
C GLU A 240 -3.90 -6.15 -13.32
N VAL A 241 -3.99 -6.72 -14.52
CA VAL A 241 -5.27 -7.01 -15.18
C VAL A 241 -5.97 -8.16 -14.48
N VAL A 242 -5.22 -9.20 -14.08
CA VAL A 242 -5.78 -10.31 -13.31
C VAL A 242 -6.35 -9.80 -11.99
N GLU A 243 -5.56 -9.06 -11.22
CA GLU A 243 -5.97 -8.45 -9.96
C GLU A 243 -7.17 -7.53 -10.15
N ALA A 244 -7.16 -6.66 -11.15
CA ALA A 244 -8.29 -5.77 -11.47
C ALA A 244 -9.56 -6.54 -11.84
N THR A 245 -9.44 -7.66 -12.55
CA THR A 245 -10.60 -8.51 -12.88
C THR A 245 -11.12 -9.29 -11.67
N THR A 246 -10.24 -9.72 -10.76
CA THR A 246 -10.62 -10.46 -9.55
C THR A 246 -11.17 -9.58 -8.43
N LYS A 247 -10.90 -8.27 -8.47
CA LYS A 247 -11.42 -7.32 -7.48
C LYS A 247 -12.95 -7.25 -7.54
N SER A 248 -13.55 -7.28 -6.36
CA SER A 248 -14.97 -7.00 -6.19
C SER A 248 -15.27 -5.56 -6.64
N SER A 249 -16.51 -5.33 -7.08
CA SER A 249 -16.93 -3.99 -7.53
C SER A 249 -16.82 -2.94 -6.42
N HIS A 250 -17.01 -3.34 -5.16
CA HIS A 250 -16.75 -2.49 -3.99
C HIS A 250 -15.26 -2.14 -3.88
N GLU A 251 -14.35 -3.09 -4.04
CA GLU A 251 -12.90 -2.81 -4.04
C GLU A 251 -12.50 -1.89 -5.18
N LYS A 252 -13.05 -2.07 -6.39
CA LYS A 252 -12.83 -1.16 -7.53
C LYS A 252 -13.28 0.26 -7.21
N LEU A 253 -14.44 0.41 -6.54
CA LEU A 253 -14.95 1.71 -6.12
C LEU A 253 -14.04 2.36 -5.08
N MET A 254 -13.58 1.58 -4.09
CA MET A 254 -12.63 2.07 -3.07
C MET A 254 -11.30 2.48 -3.69
N ASP A 255 -10.75 1.71 -4.63
CA ASP A 255 -9.50 2.04 -5.32
C ASP A 255 -9.58 3.39 -6.06
N VAL A 256 -10.71 3.69 -6.72
CA VAL A 256 -10.92 4.98 -7.40
C VAL A 256 -10.98 6.13 -6.40
N LEU A 257 -11.70 5.96 -5.29
CA LEU A 257 -11.83 6.99 -4.26
C LEU A 257 -10.51 7.22 -3.52
N ASP A 258 -9.79 6.15 -3.21
CA ASP A 258 -8.54 6.21 -2.48
C ASP A 258 -7.42 6.74 -3.37
N GLY A 259 -7.38 6.41 -4.67
CA GLY A 259 -6.46 7.04 -5.62
C GLY A 259 -6.68 8.55 -5.75
N TYR A 260 -7.93 9.02 -5.73
CA TYR A 260 -8.23 10.46 -5.72
C TYR A 260 -7.76 11.15 -4.43
N LYS A 261 -7.98 10.52 -3.27
CA LYS A 261 -7.50 11.04 -1.97
C LYS A 261 -5.98 11.02 -1.87
N GLU A 262 -5.35 9.96 -2.35
CA GLU A 262 -3.91 9.77 -2.35
C GLU A 262 -3.25 10.87 -3.19
N ARG A 263 -3.72 11.10 -4.42
CA ARG A 263 -3.27 12.22 -5.25
C ARG A 263 -3.36 13.56 -4.53
N LYS A 264 -4.49 13.85 -3.89
CA LYS A 264 -4.67 15.09 -3.12
C LYS A 264 -3.66 15.19 -1.97
N SER A 265 -3.39 14.08 -1.28
CA SER A 265 -2.40 14.03 -0.20
C SER A 265 -0.96 14.22 -0.71
N LEU A 266 -0.63 13.65 -1.87
CA LEU A 266 0.68 13.75 -2.50
C LEU A 266 0.96 15.17 -2.99
N ILE A 267 -0.03 15.83 -3.60
CA ILE A 267 0.07 17.26 -3.96
C ILE A 267 0.34 18.11 -2.71
N GLY A 268 -0.35 17.84 -1.60
CA GLY A 268 -0.11 18.54 -0.34
C GLY A 268 1.30 18.31 0.21
N LYS A 269 1.81 17.08 0.14
CA LYS A 269 3.19 16.76 0.56
C LYS A 269 4.24 17.45 -0.30
N ALA A 270 4.11 17.35 -1.62
CA ALA A 270 5.01 18.02 -2.56
C ALA A 270 4.99 19.55 -2.39
N ALA A 271 3.82 20.15 -2.18
CA ALA A 271 3.72 21.57 -1.87
C ALA A 271 4.42 21.96 -0.56
N LEU A 272 4.40 21.09 0.47
CA LEU A 272 5.16 21.32 1.71
C LEU A 272 6.67 21.20 1.50
N GLU A 273 7.11 20.23 0.70
CA GLU A 273 8.53 20.04 0.35
C GLU A 273 9.07 21.27 -0.40
N ASN A 274 8.32 21.74 -1.38
CA ASN A 274 8.60 22.95 -2.16
C ASN A 274 8.66 24.22 -1.27
N CYS A 275 7.83 24.28 -0.22
CA CYS A 275 7.75 25.40 0.72
C CYS A 275 8.51 25.16 2.04
N ALA A 276 9.46 24.22 2.06
CA ALA A 276 10.18 23.85 3.28
C ALA A 276 10.95 25.02 3.90
N PHE A 277 11.47 25.95 3.09
CA PHE A 277 12.19 27.13 3.58
C PHE A 277 11.25 28.10 4.33
N GLN A 278 10.08 28.40 3.78
CA GLN A 278 9.09 29.25 4.43
C GLN A 278 8.54 28.59 5.70
N GLN A 279 8.40 27.26 5.69
CA GLN A 279 8.03 26.49 6.88
C GLN A 279 9.12 26.57 7.97
N GLU A 280 10.39 26.52 7.58
CA GLU A 280 11.52 26.66 8.50
C GLU A 280 11.55 28.07 9.12
N GLU A 281 11.33 29.13 8.31
CA GLU A 281 11.25 30.51 8.80
C GLU A 281 10.13 30.70 9.82
N TRP A 282 8.93 30.16 9.54
CA TRP A 282 7.82 30.20 10.49
C TRP A 282 8.17 29.48 11.79
N ARG A 283 8.76 28.27 11.72
CA ARG A 283 9.19 27.51 12.89
C ARG A 283 10.28 28.25 13.68
N LYS A 284 11.25 28.86 13.01
CA LYS A 284 12.33 29.65 13.62
C LYS A 284 11.76 30.88 14.33
N CYS A 285 10.76 31.54 13.76
CA CYS A 285 10.06 32.65 14.40
C CYS A 285 9.32 32.21 15.69
N MET A 286 8.64 31.06 15.64
CA MET A 286 7.92 30.54 16.82
C MET A 286 8.83 30.05 17.95
N THR A 287 10.07 29.65 17.63
CA THR A 287 11.00 29.05 18.60
C THR A 287 12.08 30.02 19.11
N SER A 288 12.52 30.96 18.27
CA SER A 288 13.66 31.85 18.53
C SER A 288 13.48 33.25 17.91
N GLY A 289 12.25 33.65 17.61
CA GLY A 289 11.93 34.93 16.97
C GLY A 289 12.01 36.14 17.90
N SER A 290 11.85 37.31 17.31
CA SER A 290 11.73 38.56 18.06
C SER A 290 10.45 38.51 18.92
N TRP A 291 10.50 39.14 20.10
CA TRP A 291 9.35 39.10 21.03
C TRP A 291 8.06 39.70 20.42
N SER A 292 8.18 40.74 19.58
CA SER A 292 7.04 41.33 18.86
C SER A 292 6.43 40.39 17.83
N ASP A 293 7.25 39.62 17.11
CA ASP A 293 6.76 38.67 16.10
C ASP A 293 6.13 37.45 16.77
N THR A 294 6.70 36.96 17.87
CA THR A 294 6.10 35.88 18.65
C THR A 294 4.76 36.31 19.27
N LEU A 295 4.63 37.57 19.72
CA LEU A 295 3.38 38.11 20.27
C LEU A 295 2.24 38.13 19.22
N THR A 296 2.58 38.35 17.95
CA THR A 296 1.62 38.31 16.83
C THR A 296 1.49 36.92 16.20
N MET A 297 2.01 35.88 16.87
CA MET A 297 2.02 34.50 16.38
C MET A 297 2.69 34.33 15.00
N CYS A 298 3.73 35.13 14.75
CA CYS A 298 4.51 35.11 13.51
C CYS A 298 3.64 35.28 12.25
N GLY A 299 2.65 36.18 12.31
CA GLY A 299 1.64 36.33 11.26
C GLY A 299 2.20 36.63 9.86
N GLU A 300 3.33 37.33 9.76
CA GLU A 300 3.98 37.59 8.47
C GLU A 300 4.58 36.31 7.86
N GLN A 301 5.28 35.52 8.68
CA GLN A 301 5.89 34.25 8.27
C GLN A 301 4.81 33.22 7.93
N VAL A 302 3.70 33.19 8.68
CA VAL A 302 2.53 32.37 8.37
C VAL A 302 1.96 32.74 7.00
N ARG A 303 1.76 34.03 6.71
CA ARG A 303 1.26 34.47 5.39
C ARG A 303 2.21 34.09 4.25
N LYS A 304 3.53 34.20 4.43
CA LYS A 304 4.52 33.76 3.43
C LYS A 304 4.41 32.25 3.16
N PHE A 305 4.28 31.45 4.21
CA PHE A 305 4.10 30.01 4.09
C PHE A 305 2.76 29.63 3.43
N GLU A 306 1.64 30.19 3.89
CA GLU A 306 0.30 29.91 3.34
C GLU A 306 0.21 30.29 1.86
N ARG A 307 0.85 31.41 1.48
CA ARG A 307 0.97 31.85 0.11
C ARG A 307 1.77 30.87 -0.75
N CYS A 308 2.96 30.48 -0.28
CA CYS A 308 3.77 29.48 -0.96
C CYS A 308 2.99 28.18 -1.16
N TYR A 309 2.41 27.66 -0.08
CA TYR A 309 1.69 26.38 -0.08
C TYR A 309 0.48 26.40 -1.04
N THR A 310 -0.30 27.48 -1.01
CA THR A 310 -1.46 27.65 -1.89
C THR A 310 -1.06 27.70 -3.36
N MET A 311 -0.03 28.48 -3.70
CA MET A 311 0.43 28.63 -5.08
C MET A 311 1.09 27.35 -5.61
N GLN A 312 1.93 26.69 -4.81
CA GLN A 312 2.53 25.41 -5.18
C GLN A 312 1.47 24.32 -5.39
N SER A 313 0.47 24.27 -4.51
CA SER A 313 -0.67 23.36 -4.68
C SER A 313 -1.42 23.60 -5.99
N ARG A 314 -1.56 24.87 -6.43
CA ARG A 314 -2.18 25.23 -7.71
C ARG A 314 -1.32 24.78 -8.89
N PHE A 315 -0.02 25.09 -8.87
CA PHE A 315 0.90 24.70 -9.95
C PHE A 315 0.97 23.19 -10.15
N LEU A 316 1.09 22.41 -9.06
CA LEU A 316 1.13 20.96 -9.13
C LEU A 316 -0.17 20.35 -9.69
N ARG A 317 -1.33 20.95 -9.39
CA ARG A 317 -2.63 20.54 -9.98
C ARG A 317 -2.65 20.79 -11.48
N VAL A 318 -2.21 21.99 -11.90
CA VAL A 318 -2.17 22.41 -13.30
C VAL A 318 -1.23 21.53 -14.12
N LEU A 319 -0.02 21.29 -13.61
CA LEU A 319 0.99 20.47 -14.29
C LEU A 319 0.62 18.99 -14.33
N GLY A 320 -0.41 18.58 -13.58
CA GLY A 320 -0.88 17.20 -13.57
C GLY A 320 0.01 16.27 -12.76
N TYR A 321 0.52 16.75 -11.62
CA TYR A 321 1.26 15.92 -10.65
C TYR A 321 0.39 14.72 -10.21
N HIS A 322 0.92 13.51 -10.39
CA HIS A 322 0.24 12.22 -10.19
C HIS A 322 -1.14 12.13 -10.88
N ALA A 323 -1.31 12.77 -12.04
CA ALA A 323 -2.58 12.69 -12.79
C ALA A 323 -2.75 11.35 -13.51
N GLU A 324 -1.64 10.74 -13.94
CA GLU A 324 -1.62 9.49 -14.70
C GLU A 324 -1.06 8.36 -13.84
N PRO A 325 -1.83 7.28 -13.61
CA PRO A 325 -1.33 6.13 -12.87
C PRO A 325 -0.19 5.46 -13.65
N GLY A 326 0.91 5.17 -12.96
CA GLY A 326 2.07 4.48 -13.55
C GLY A 326 3.08 5.38 -14.26
N ARG A 327 2.97 6.72 -14.14
CA ARG A 327 4.05 7.63 -14.57
C ARG A 327 5.34 7.33 -13.79
N PRO A 328 6.51 7.28 -14.45
CA PRO A 328 7.78 7.09 -13.74
C PRO A 328 8.03 8.22 -12.74
N GLN A 329 8.67 7.88 -11.62
CA GLN A 329 8.91 8.83 -10.52
C GLN A 329 9.77 10.02 -10.96
N ASP A 330 10.79 9.79 -11.81
CA ASP A 330 11.66 10.84 -12.33
C ASP A 330 10.87 11.99 -13.01
N LEU A 331 9.83 11.66 -13.78
CA LEU A 331 8.99 12.68 -14.44
C LEU A 331 8.09 13.42 -13.45
N GLU A 332 7.65 12.76 -12.38
CA GLU A 332 6.88 13.41 -11.32
C GLU A 332 7.78 14.37 -10.50
N GLU A 333 9.04 13.99 -10.26
CA GLU A 333 10.06 14.86 -9.66
C GLU A 333 10.35 16.09 -10.54
N ASP A 334 10.48 15.90 -11.86
CA ASP A 334 10.63 17.01 -12.81
C ASP A 334 9.43 17.98 -12.77
N ILE A 335 8.20 17.47 -12.65
CA ILE A 335 6.99 18.28 -12.48
C ILE A 335 7.05 19.08 -11.17
N GLN A 336 7.49 18.43 -10.08
CA GLN A 336 7.62 19.08 -8.78
C GLN A 336 8.65 20.21 -8.81
N LEU A 337 9.82 19.96 -9.41
CA LEU A 337 10.86 20.98 -9.61
C LEU A 337 10.37 22.10 -10.54
N HIS A 338 9.61 21.77 -11.59
CA HIS A 338 9.06 22.77 -12.48
C HIS A 338 8.07 23.70 -11.76
N ALA A 339 7.21 23.16 -10.88
CA ALA A 339 6.32 23.98 -10.05
C ALA A 339 7.10 25.00 -9.20
N ASP A 340 8.24 24.61 -8.63
CA ASP A 340 9.15 25.52 -7.92
C ASP A 340 9.73 26.62 -8.81
N THR A 341 10.17 26.26 -10.02
CA THR A 341 10.67 27.27 -10.97
C THR A 341 9.59 28.29 -11.35
N LEU A 342 8.33 27.85 -11.49
CA LEU A 342 7.20 28.73 -11.76
C LEU A 342 6.91 29.67 -10.58
N TYR A 343 6.97 29.15 -9.35
CA TYR A 343 6.82 29.96 -8.15
C TYR A 343 7.90 31.04 -8.04
N GLN A 344 9.16 30.69 -8.26
CA GLN A 344 10.26 31.65 -8.24
C GLN A 344 10.12 32.72 -9.32
N ARG A 345 9.69 32.33 -10.54
CA ARG A 345 9.41 33.29 -11.62
C ARG A 345 8.26 34.23 -11.26
N MET A 346 7.21 33.73 -10.60
CA MET A 346 6.09 34.53 -10.12
C MET A 346 6.56 35.55 -9.07
N VAL A 347 7.33 35.12 -8.07
CA VAL A 347 7.88 36.04 -7.05
C VAL A 347 8.81 37.10 -7.68
N ALA A 348 9.65 36.70 -8.64
CA ALA A 348 10.50 37.63 -9.37
C ALA A 348 9.70 38.64 -10.19
N HIS A 349 8.64 38.18 -10.86
CA HIS A 349 7.73 39.05 -11.60
C HIS A 349 7.04 40.05 -10.69
N GLU A 350 6.59 39.64 -9.51
CA GLU A 350 5.97 40.53 -8.53
C GLU A 350 6.92 41.61 -8.04
N ALA A 351 8.18 41.25 -7.80
CA ALA A 351 9.20 42.23 -7.42
C ALA A 351 9.45 43.25 -8.54
N VAL A 352 9.43 42.82 -9.80
CA VAL A 352 9.52 43.71 -10.96
C VAL A 352 8.28 44.58 -11.11
N ALA A 353 7.08 44.01 -10.91
CA ALA A 353 5.81 44.71 -10.96
C ALA A 353 5.69 45.77 -9.86
N ALA A 354 6.17 45.47 -8.65
CA ALA A 354 6.22 46.42 -7.54
C ALA A 354 7.12 47.62 -7.88
N LYS A 355 8.33 47.36 -8.40
CA LYS A 355 9.25 48.42 -8.87
C LYS A 355 8.65 49.25 -10.01
N ALA A 356 8.00 48.61 -10.97
CA ALA A 356 7.33 49.31 -12.07
C ALA A 356 6.21 50.24 -11.56
N ARG A 357 5.45 49.81 -10.55
CA ARG A 357 4.42 50.63 -9.90
C ARG A 357 5.03 51.82 -9.14
N GLU A 358 6.15 51.62 -8.44
CA GLU A 358 6.91 52.69 -7.78
C GLU A 358 7.46 53.70 -8.78
N ASP A 359 7.96 53.22 -9.94
CA ASP A 359 8.52 54.03 -11.01
C ASP A 359 7.46 54.65 -11.95
N GLY A 360 6.17 54.38 -11.74
CA GLY A 360 5.07 54.83 -12.61
C GLY A 360 5.08 54.23 -14.02
N ARG A 361 5.76 53.10 -14.22
CA ARG A 361 5.86 52.36 -15.50
C ARG A 361 4.75 51.31 -15.61
N PRO A 362 4.32 50.94 -16.84
CA PRO A 362 3.35 49.87 -17.02
C PRO A 362 3.89 48.54 -16.48
N VAL A 363 3.05 47.81 -15.75
CA VAL A 363 3.40 46.49 -15.18
C VAL A 363 3.59 45.49 -16.32
N PRO A 364 4.72 44.76 -16.38
CA PRO A 364 4.91 43.74 -17.41
C PRO A 364 3.91 42.60 -17.23
N ALA A 365 3.44 41.99 -18.32
CA ALA A 365 2.54 40.82 -18.26
C ALA A 365 3.29 39.57 -17.74
N PHE A 366 2.62 38.74 -16.93
CA PHE A 366 3.14 37.45 -16.47
C PHE A 366 2.40 36.30 -17.17
N GLU A 367 3.08 35.57 -18.04
CA GLU A 367 2.55 34.35 -18.65
C GLU A 367 2.95 33.15 -17.80
N ILE A 368 1.99 32.64 -17.02
CA ILE A 368 2.26 31.63 -15.98
C ILE A 368 2.52 30.25 -16.58
N LEU A 369 2.00 29.97 -17.78
CA LEU A 369 1.95 28.61 -18.32
C LEU A 369 2.01 28.65 -19.86
N PRO A 370 2.77 27.73 -20.50
CA PRO A 370 2.46 27.39 -21.88
C PRO A 370 1.01 26.84 -21.93
N PRO A 371 0.25 27.11 -23.00
CA PRO A 371 -1.11 26.62 -23.12
C PRO A 371 -1.10 25.10 -22.91
N PRO A 372 -1.99 24.55 -22.05
CA PRO A 372 -1.98 23.13 -21.79
C PRO A 372 -2.19 22.40 -23.12
N VAL A 373 -1.30 21.45 -23.42
CA VAL A 373 -1.41 20.56 -24.60
C VAL A 373 -2.79 19.84 -24.61
N VAL A 374 -3.43 19.76 -23.44
CA VAL A 374 -4.76 19.18 -23.18
C VAL A 374 -5.93 20.02 -23.71
N ALA A 375 -5.70 21.28 -24.13
CA ALA A 375 -6.78 22.23 -24.46
C ALA A 375 -7.60 21.91 -25.72
N LYS A 376 -7.19 20.95 -26.56
CA LYS A 376 -7.84 20.74 -27.86
C LYS A 376 -9.02 19.76 -27.84
N VAL A 377 -9.24 18.97 -26.78
CA VAL A 377 -10.24 17.89 -26.77
C VAL A 377 -11.11 17.84 -25.49
N ALA A 378 -10.78 18.62 -24.47
CA ALA A 378 -11.45 18.51 -23.17
C ALA A 378 -12.85 19.19 -23.16
N PRO A 379 -13.89 18.54 -22.61
CA PRO A 379 -15.25 19.07 -22.60
C PRO A 379 -15.37 20.30 -21.70
N ARG A 380 -15.94 21.39 -22.24
CA ARG A 380 -16.10 22.65 -21.49
C ARG A 380 -16.96 22.43 -20.22
N PRO A 381 -16.63 23.11 -19.11
CA PRO A 381 -17.47 23.09 -17.91
C PRO A 381 -18.84 23.73 -18.21
N SER A 382 -19.83 23.42 -17.37
CA SER A 382 -21.16 24.04 -17.49
C SER A 382 -21.11 25.51 -17.07
N GLU A 383 -22.01 26.32 -17.63
CA GLU A 383 -22.07 27.77 -17.37
C GLU A 383 -22.18 28.10 -15.86
N ASP A 384 -22.90 27.29 -15.09
CA ASP A 384 -23.03 27.48 -13.64
C ASP A 384 -21.70 27.28 -12.89
N VAL A 385 -20.86 26.37 -13.39
CA VAL A 385 -19.53 26.11 -12.81
C VAL A 385 -18.59 27.26 -13.16
N GLU A 386 -18.66 27.78 -14.38
CA GLU A 386 -17.89 28.94 -14.80
C GLU A 386 -18.24 30.21 -14.01
N LYS A 387 -19.53 30.45 -13.74
CA LYS A 387 -19.97 31.57 -12.88
C LYS A 387 -19.39 31.47 -11.47
N ARG A 388 -19.44 30.28 -10.86
CA ARG A 388 -18.83 30.04 -9.54
C ARG A 388 -17.33 30.27 -9.54
N TRP A 389 -16.64 29.89 -10.61
CA TRP A 389 -15.21 30.14 -10.76
C TRP A 389 -14.93 31.63 -10.91
N ALA A 390 -15.72 32.36 -11.70
CA ALA A 390 -15.59 33.81 -11.84
C ALA A 390 -15.71 34.53 -10.48
N GLU A 391 -16.71 34.16 -9.67
CA GLU A 391 -16.89 34.69 -8.30
C GLU A 391 -15.71 34.37 -7.37
N GLN A 392 -15.07 33.21 -7.53
CA GLN A 392 -13.88 32.83 -6.76
C GLN A 392 -12.64 33.61 -7.23
N LEU A 393 -12.49 33.80 -8.55
CA LEU A 393 -11.37 34.51 -9.16
C LEU A 393 -11.40 36.02 -8.85
N GLU A 394 -12.58 36.61 -8.69
CA GLU A 394 -12.73 38.02 -8.32
C GLU A 394 -12.18 38.33 -6.92
N LYS A 395 -12.20 37.35 -6.01
CA LYS A 395 -11.68 37.50 -4.64
C LYS A 395 -10.15 37.47 -4.56
N LEU A 396 -9.48 37.07 -5.64
CA LEU A 396 -8.03 36.88 -5.66
C LEU A 396 -7.30 38.06 -6.32
N PRO A 397 -6.06 38.33 -5.91
CA PRO A 397 -5.22 39.31 -6.58
C PRO A 397 -5.07 39.01 -8.07
N GLU A 398 -4.99 40.05 -8.90
CA GLU A 398 -4.96 39.92 -10.36
C GLU A 398 -3.88 38.96 -10.89
N VAL A 399 -2.73 38.94 -10.22
CA VAL A 399 -1.57 38.09 -10.56
C VAL A 399 -1.85 36.60 -10.34
N GLU A 400 -2.68 36.25 -9.35
CA GLU A 400 -2.95 34.85 -8.99
C GLU A 400 -4.12 34.24 -9.78
N ARG A 401 -4.99 35.08 -10.35
CA ARG A 401 -6.17 34.66 -11.11
C ARG A 401 -5.88 33.63 -12.22
N PRO A 402 -4.91 33.83 -13.13
CA PRO A 402 -4.67 32.85 -14.19
C PRO A 402 -4.18 31.49 -13.68
N ALA A 403 -3.39 31.47 -12.60
CA ALA A 403 -2.95 30.23 -11.97
C ALA A 403 -4.12 29.49 -11.29
N GLU A 404 -5.01 30.24 -10.62
CA GLU A 404 -6.20 29.65 -9.99
C GLU A 404 -7.21 29.15 -11.03
N GLU A 405 -7.45 29.89 -12.11
CA GLU A 405 -8.36 29.48 -13.18
C GLU A 405 -7.89 28.17 -13.83
N ALA A 406 -6.59 28.07 -14.10
CA ALA A 406 -5.98 26.85 -14.61
C ALA A 406 -6.10 25.69 -13.61
N ALA A 407 -5.90 25.95 -12.31
CA ALA A 407 -6.02 24.94 -11.27
C ALA A 407 -7.46 24.45 -11.11
N LEU A 408 -8.45 25.36 -11.13
CA LEU A 408 -9.88 25.03 -11.09
C LEU A 408 -10.30 24.17 -12.29
N ARG A 409 -9.81 24.49 -13.48
CA ARG A 409 -10.00 23.67 -14.69
C ARG A 409 -9.39 22.28 -14.53
N ALA A 410 -8.15 22.17 -14.04
CA ALA A 410 -7.49 20.90 -13.82
C ALA A 410 -8.24 20.04 -12.78
N ASP A 411 -8.70 20.64 -11.69
CA ASP A 411 -9.50 19.98 -10.65
C ASP A 411 -10.85 19.50 -11.19
N TYR A 412 -11.49 20.28 -12.07
CA TYR A 412 -12.72 19.87 -12.75
C TYR A 412 -12.53 18.61 -13.58
N TYR A 413 -11.49 18.57 -14.41
CA TYR A 413 -11.21 17.39 -15.24
C TYR A 413 -10.84 16.16 -14.38
N ALA A 414 -10.08 16.35 -13.30
CA ALA A 414 -9.76 15.28 -12.36
C ALA A 414 -11.03 14.71 -11.68
N LYS A 415 -11.93 15.59 -11.22
CA LYS A 415 -13.22 15.18 -10.62
C LYS A 415 -14.12 14.49 -11.64
N LYS A 416 -14.22 15.03 -12.85
CA LYS A 416 -15.01 14.44 -13.94
C LYS A 416 -14.49 13.04 -14.30
N GLY A 417 -13.19 12.88 -14.51
CA GLY A 417 -12.60 11.57 -14.80
C GLY A 417 -12.80 10.55 -13.67
N THR A 418 -12.83 11.01 -12.41
CA THR A 418 -13.16 10.14 -11.26
C THR A 418 -14.63 9.75 -11.26
N ALA A 419 -15.54 10.70 -11.52
CA ALA A 419 -16.98 10.44 -11.63
C ALA A 419 -17.32 9.48 -12.77
N ASP A 420 -16.64 9.62 -13.92
CA ASP A 420 -16.82 8.74 -15.08
C ASP A 420 -16.36 7.30 -14.75
N LYS A 421 -15.25 7.12 -14.03
CA LYS A 421 -14.81 5.80 -13.54
C LYS A 421 -15.84 5.17 -12.60
N LEU A 422 -16.40 5.94 -11.67
CA LEU A 422 -17.44 5.45 -10.76
C LEU A 422 -18.72 5.04 -11.51
N ARG A 423 -19.10 5.81 -12.53
CA ARG A 423 -20.24 5.49 -13.42
C ARG A 423 -20.01 4.18 -14.15
N LEU A 424 -18.83 3.99 -14.76
CA LEU A 424 -18.48 2.75 -15.46
C LEU A 424 -18.52 1.52 -14.53
N ILE A 425 -18.05 1.65 -13.29
CA ILE A 425 -18.13 0.55 -12.30
C ILE A 425 -19.59 0.22 -12.00
N LYS A 426 -20.42 1.24 -11.76
CA LYS A 426 -21.85 1.05 -11.48
C LYS A 426 -22.61 0.44 -12.65
N GLU A 427 -22.34 0.91 -13.87
CA GLU A 427 -22.91 0.35 -15.10
C GLU A 427 -22.47 -1.11 -15.30
N GLY A 428 -21.22 -1.45 -14.94
CA GLY A 428 -20.73 -2.82 -14.92
C GLY A 428 -21.49 -3.71 -13.94
N GLU A 429 -21.73 -3.25 -12.71
CA GLU A 429 -22.55 -3.95 -11.71
C GLU A 429 -23.99 -4.16 -12.20
N ASP A 430 -24.60 -3.11 -12.78
CA ASP A 430 -25.96 -3.17 -13.32
C ASP A 430 -26.06 -4.15 -14.51
N ALA A 431 -25.02 -4.21 -15.36
CA ALA A 431 -24.96 -5.16 -16.47
C ALA A 431 -24.77 -6.62 -16.02
N GLU A 432 -23.90 -6.86 -15.03
CA GLU A 432 -23.75 -8.18 -14.40
C GLU A 432 -25.06 -8.62 -13.72
N ARG A 433 -25.72 -7.70 -13.03
CA ARG A 433 -27.05 -7.95 -12.44
C ARG A 433 -28.06 -8.36 -13.50
N ARG A 434 -28.15 -7.64 -14.63
CA ARG A 434 -29.06 -7.96 -15.74
C ARG A 434 -28.79 -9.36 -16.31
N LYS A 435 -27.52 -9.70 -16.55
CA LYS A 435 -27.14 -11.05 -17.01
C LYS A 435 -27.57 -12.15 -16.04
N ARG A 436 -27.42 -11.95 -14.73
CA ARG A 436 -27.89 -12.95 -13.73
C ARG A 436 -29.41 -13.13 -13.78
N ILE A 437 -30.17 -12.07 -14.03
CA ILE A 437 -31.62 -12.13 -14.18
C ILE A 437 -32.00 -12.87 -15.47
N GLU A 438 -31.35 -12.57 -16.59
CA GLU A 438 -31.56 -13.23 -17.89
C GLU A 438 -31.22 -14.73 -17.84
N GLU A 439 -30.17 -15.12 -17.10
CA GLU A 439 -29.79 -16.52 -16.88
C GLU A 439 -30.71 -17.26 -15.88
N GLY A 440 -31.73 -16.60 -15.31
CA GLY A 440 -32.64 -17.18 -14.32
C GLY A 440 -32.02 -17.43 -12.93
N LYS A 441 -30.85 -16.85 -12.65
CA LYS A 441 -30.13 -16.93 -11.36
C LYS A 441 -30.31 -15.65 -10.53
N ALA A 442 -31.50 -15.05 -10.58
CA ALA A 442 -31.79 -13.84 -9.82
C ALA A 442 -31.69 -14.10 -8.31
N THR A 443 -31.00 -13.23 -7.59
CA THR A 443 -30.92 -13.31 -6.12
C THR A 443 -32.12 -12.61 -5.48
N THR A 444 -32.46 -12.95 -4.23
CA THR A 444 -33.52 -12.27 -3.45
C THR A 444 -33.31 -10.75 -3.35
N GLY A 445 -32.06 -10.29 -3.34
CA GLY A 445 -31.73 -8.87 -3.39
C GLY A 445 -32.07 -8.20 -4.73
N ASP A 446 -31.93 -8.91 -5.85
CA ASP A 446 -32.25 -8.41 -7.19
C ASP A 446 -33.77 -8.22 -7.37
N HIS A 447 -34.59 -9.13 -6.80
CA HIS A 447 -36.05 -8.99 -6.78
C HIS A 447 -36.52 -7.82 -5.93
N PHE A 448 -35.88 -7.59 -4.77
CA PHE A 448 -36.20 -6.46 -3.89
C PHE A 448 -35.87 -5.11 -4.55
N TRP A 449 -34.70 -5.01 -5.19
CA TRP A 449 -34.29 -3.79 -5.91
C TRP A 449 -35.15 -3.53 -7.17
N GLY A 450 -35.56 -4.59 -7.88
CA GLY A 450 -36.48 -4.50 -9.01
C GLY A 450 -37.86 -3.93 -8.64
N LEU A 451 -38.41 -4.35 -7.49
CA LEU A 451 -39.67 -3.85 -6.94
C LEU A 451 -39.61 -2.37 -6.52
N PHE A 452 -38.48 -1.92 -5.99
CA PHE A 452 -38.27 -0.51 -5.62
C PHE A 452 -37.99 0.39 -6.82
N SER A 453 -37.29 -0.13 -7.84
CA SER A 453 -37.01 0.61 -9.07
C SER A 453 -38.23 0.75 -9.99
N SER A 454 -39.18 -0.19 -9.96
CA SER A 454 -40.43 -0.08 -10.73
C SER A 454 -41.46 0.87 -10.12
N GLY A 455 -41.25 1.32 -8.87
CA GLY A 455 -42.17 2.20 -8.15
C GLY A 455 -42.00 3.70 -8.42
N SER A 456 -40.98 4.13 -9.19
CA SER A 456 -40.70 5.55 -9.47
C SER A 456 -40.87 5.93 -10.95
N GLY A 457 -41.89 5.35 -11.60
CA GLY A 457 -42.14 5.49 -13.04
C GLY A 457 -43.50 6.10 -13.39
N SER A 458 -43.84 7.29 -12.86
CA SER A 458 -44.85 8.16 -13.47
C SER A 458 -44.51 9.63 -13.20
N GLY A 459 -43.72 10.24 -14.08
CA GLY A 459 -43.36 11.65 -13.94
C GLY A 459 -42.30 12.12 -14.92
N SER A 460 -42.63 12.14 -16.21
CA SER A 460 -41.92 13.00 -17.16
C SER A 460 -42.13 14.46 -16.77
N LYS A 461 -41.09 15.11 -16.19
CA LYS A 461 -40.67 16.49 -16.53
C LYS A 461 -39.54 17.01 -15.63
N LYS A 462 -38.54 17.56 -16.33
CA LYS A 462 -37.55 18.59 -15.95
C LYS A 462 -36.36 18.15 -15.09
N ASP A 463 -35.26 17.92 -15.79
CA ASP A 463 -33.92 18.28 -15.36
C ASP A 463 -33.91 19.72 -14.82
N SER A 464 -33.63 19.87 -13.53
CA SER A 464 -32.98 21.05 -12.97
C SER A 464 -32.10 20.62 -11.81
N GLY A 465 -30.85 21.06 -11.86
CA GLY A 465 -29.75 20.53 -11.08
C GLY A 465 -29.90 20.66 -9.57
N LYS A 466 -29.38 19.65 -8.87
CA LYS A 466 -28.88 19.77 -7.50
C LYS A 466 -28.04 18.53 -7.17
N ALA A 467 -26.74 18.64 -7.38
CA ALA A 467 -25.74 17.88 -6.62
C ALA A 467 -24.93 18.94 -5.85
N ALA A 468 -25.10 18.94 -4.53
CA ALA A 468 -24.35 19.74 -3.58
C ALA A 468 -23.03 19.05 -3.23
#